data_AF-A0A6P1IXJ2-F1
#
_entry.id   AF-A0A6P1IXJ2-F1
#
_cell.length_a   1.000
_cell.length_b   1.000
_cell.length_c   1.000
_cell.angle_alpha   90.00
_cell.angle_beta   90.00
_cell.angle_gamma   90.00
#
_symmetry.space_group_name_H-M   'P 1'
#
loop_
_entity.id
_entity.type
_entity.pdbx_description
1 polymer ?
#
loop_
_entity_poly.entity_id
_entity_poly.type
_entity_poly.pdbx_seq_one_letter_code
_entity_poly.pdbx_strand_id
1 'polypeptide(L)'
;MFDHEAFGAAMGDLIREAVEPLEKRVDGMQAKLDKCMTFAGDHQSALDYPPGSLVRRDGGTYVSVKAIKAGSVFSSREGSGWERVL
;
A
#
# COMPACT_ATOMS: atom_id res chain seq x y z
N MET A 1 10.28 -12.94 49.13
CA MET A 1 11.40 -12.71 48.19
C MET A 1 10.78 -12.64 46.80
N PHE A 2 11.03 -11.57 46.05
CA PHE A 2 10.45 -11.40 44.72
C PHE A 2 11.21 -12.28 43.72
N ASP A 3 10.48 -13.04 42.91
CA ASP A 3 11.05 -13.91 41.89
C ASP A 3 11.17 -13.13 40.56
N HIS A 4 12.37 -12.63 40.32
CA HIS A 4 12.68 -11.85 39.13
C HIS A 4 12.66 -12.68 37.85
N GLU A 5 12.93 -13.99 37.92
CA GLU A 5 12.91 -14.86 36.74
C GLU A 5 11.46 -15.17 36.32
N ALA A 6 10.60 -15.49 37.28
CA ALA A 6 9.18 -15.72 37.01
C ALA A 6 8.49 -14.46 36.44
N PHE A 7 8.84 -13.27 36.96
CA PHE A 7 8.34 -12.00 36.41
C PHE A 7 8.87 -11.73 35.00
N GLY A 8 10.17 -11.98 34.75
CA GLY A 8 10.78 -11.79 33.44
C GLY A 8 10.17 -12.70 32.37
N ALA A 9 9.91 -13.96 32.70
CA ALA A 9 9.24 -14.91 31.82
C ALA A 9 7.80 -14.45 31.48
N ALA A 10 7.02 -14.09 32.51
CA ALA A 10 5.64 -13.62 32.31
C ALA A 10 5.58 -12.32 31.47
N MET A 11 6.52 -11.38 31.67
CA MET A 11 6.60 -10.17 30.85
C MET A 11 7.04 -10.48 29.42
N GLY A 12 7.97 -11.43 29.22
CA GLY A 12 8.40 -11.87 27.89
C GLY A 12 7.27 -12.48 27.07
N ASP A 13 6.45 -13.31 27.71
CA ASP A 13 5.27 -13.91 27.08
C ASP A 13 4.22 -12.84 26.73
N LEU A 14 3.97 -11.91 27.65
CA LEU A 14 3.01 -10.82 27.42
C LEU A 14 3.47 -9.86 26.30
N ILE A 15 4.77 -9.58 26.20
CA ILE A 15 5.33 -8.81 25.10
C ILE A 15 5.17 -9.57 23.78
N ARG A 16 5.48 -10.87 23.75
CA ARG A 16 5.35 -11.66 22.52
C ARG A 16 3.90 -11.72 22.03
N GLU A 17 2.94 -11.94 22.93
CA GLU A 17 1.51 -11.93 22.60
C GLU A 17 1.04 -10.58 22.01
N ALA A 18 1.61 -9.48 22.48
CA ALA A 18 1.29 -8.14 21.97
C ALA A 18 1.98 -7.82 20.63
N VAL A 19 3.21 -8.30 20.42
CA VAL A 19 4.04 -7.97 19.25
C VAL A 19 3.68 -8.78 18.01
N GLU A 20 3.42 -10.09 18.14
CA GLU A 20 3.07 -10.95 17.01
C GLU A 20 1.89 -10.44 16.14
N PRO A 21 0.76 -9.95 16.69
CA PRO A 21 -0.32 -9.42 15.87
C PRO A 21 0.05 -8.11 15.19
N LEU A 22 0.95 -7.31 15.77
CA LEU A 22 1.45 -6.08 15.16
C LEU A 22 2.37 -6.39 13.97
N GLU A 23 3.28 -7.35 14.11
CA GLU A 23 4.14 -7.82 13.01
C GLU A 23 3.29 -8.32 11.83
N LYS A 24 2.29 -9.17 12.09
CA LYS A 24 1.36 -9.64 11.06
C LYS A 24 0.61 -8.50 10.36
N ARG A 25 0.25 -7.45 11.09
CA ARG A 25 -0.40 -6.25 10.51
C ARG A 25 0.58 -5.45 9.64
N VAL A 26 1.83 -5.31 10.08
CA VAL A 26 2.89 -4.64 9.31
C VAL A 26 3.17 -5.40 8.02
N ASP A 27 3.36 -6.72 8.08
CA ASP A 27 3.58 -7.56 6.89
C ASP A 27 2.39 -7.50 5.92
N GLY A 28 1.16 -7.56 6.46
CA GLY A 28 -0.05 -7.42 5.67
C GLY A 28 -0.19 -6.04 5.00
N MET A 29 0.35 -4.99 5.62
CA MET A 29 0.37 -3.65 5.05
C MET A 29 1.48 -3.50 4.00
N GLN A 30 2.66 -4.05 4.26
CA GLN A 30 3.78 -4.10 3.31
C GLN A 30 3.38 -4.83 2.04
N ALA A 31 2.78 -6.03 2.16
CA ALA A 31 2.32 -6.79 1.00
C ALA A 31 1.22 -6.07 0.19
N LYS A 32 0.44 -5.19 0.82
CA LYS A 32 -0.52 -4.31 0.12
C LYS A 32 0.20 -3.17 -0.58
N LEU A 33 1.18 -2.53 0.06
CA LEU A 33 1.97 -1.46 -0.54
C LEU A 33 2.77 -1.96 -1.75
N ASP A 34 3.41 -3.13 -1.64
CA ASP A 34 4.15 -3.76 -2.73
C ASP A 34 3.25 -4.07 -3.94
N LYS A 35 1.97 -4.36 -3.70
CA LYS A 35 0.96 -4.58 -4.75
C LYS A 35 0.35 -3.29 -5.29
N CYS A 36 0.26 -2.25 -4.47
CA CYS A 36 -0.47 -1.04 -4.82
C CYS A 36 0.43 0.05 -5.39
N MET A 37 1.71 0.14 -5.07
CA MET A 37 2.55 1.27 -5.50
C MET A 37 3.64 0.84 -6.48
N THR A 38 3.23 0.43 -7.67
CA THR A 38 4.17 0.37 -8.80
C THR A 38 4.17 1.74 -9.46
N PHE A 39 5.21 2.54 -9.17
CA PHE A 39 5.43 3.81 -9.88
C PHE A 39 5.75 3.49 -11.34
N ALA A 40 4.81 3.76 -12.25
CA ALA A 40 4.93 3.41 -13.66
C ALA A 40 5.56 4.53 -14.51
N GLY A 41 6.08 5.59 -13.88
CA GLY A 41 6.66 6.73 -14.60
C GLY A 41 5.60 7.59 -15.28
N ASP A 42 5.88 8.09 -16.48
CA ASP A 42 4.91 8.84 -17.27
C ASP A 42 3.79 7.91 -17.78
N HIS A 43 2.56 8.42 -17.81
CA HIS A 43 1.40 7.67 -18.31
C HIS A 43 1.60 7.30 -19.79
N GLN A 44 1.62 6.00 -20.06
CA GLN A 44 1.62 5.43 -21.41
C GLN A 44 0.27 4.77 -21.70
N SER A 45 -0.34 5.14 -22.83
CA SER A 45 -1.62 4.54 -23.25
C SER A 45 -1.50 3.06 -23.64
N ALA A 46 -0.29 2.54 -23.87
CA ALA A 46 -0.07 1.15 -24.27
C ALA A 46 -0.03 0.15 -23.10
N LEU A 47 -0.12 0.63 -21.85
CA LEU A 47 0.02 -0.22 -20.65
C LEU A 47 -1.31 -0.41 -19.93
N ASP A 48 -1.45 -1.59 -19.31
CA ASP A 48 -2.49 -1.88 -18.32
C ASP A 48 -2.01 -1.40 -16.95
N TYR A 49 -2.89 -0.75 -16.19
CA TYR A 49 -2.61 -0.28 -14.83
C TYR A 49 -3.55 -0.95 -13.83
N PRO A 50 -3.05 -1.80 -12.91
CA PRO A 50 -3.84 -2.28 -11.79
C PRO A 50 -4.26 -1.12 -10.87
N PRO A 51 -5.31 -1.29 -10.04
CA PRO A 51 -5.65 -0.30 -9.01
C PRO A 51 -4.46 0.02 -8.10
N GLY A 52 -4.25 1.29 -7.80
CA GLY A 52 -3.14 1.82 -7.00
C GLY A 52 -1.95 2.33 -7.82
N SER A 53 -1.88 2.01 -9.12
CA SER A 53 -0.79 2.43 -9.98
C SER A 53 -0.62 3.94 -10.00
N LEU A 54 0.62 4.42 -9.84
CA LEU A 54 0.96 5.83 -9.86
C LEU A 54 1.62 6.19 -11.19
N VAL A 55 1.10 7.22 -11.85
CA VAL A 55 1.61 7.75 -13.11
C VAL A 55 1.77 9.26 -13.06
N ARG A 56 2.69 9.79 -13.86
CA ARG A 56 2.84 11.23 -14.11
C ARG A 56 2.25 11.59 -15.47
N ARG A 57 1.56 12.72 -15.55
CA ARG A 57 1.05 13.26 -16.81
C ARG A 57 0.80 14.75 -16.69
N ASP A 58 1.17 15.52 -17.70
CA ASP A 58 0.88 16.96 -17.78
C ASP A 58 1.30 17.74 -16.51
N GLY A 59 2.40 17.32 -15.87
CA GLY A 59 2.94 17.91 -14.63
C GLY A 59 2.23 17.50 -13.33
N GLY A 60 1.17 16.69 -13.40
CA GLY A 60 0.47 16.14 -12.23
C GLY A 60 0.81 14.67 -11.96
N THR A 61 0.59 14.23 -10.72
CA THR A 61 0.69 12.81 -10.33
C THR A 61 -0.71 12.25 -10.10
N TYR A 62 -0.98 11.07 -10.65
CA TYR A 62 -2.29 10.43 -10.61
C TYR A 62 -2.19 9.00 -10.12
N VAL A 63 -3.21 8.56 -9.38
CA VAL A 63 -3.38 7.18 -8.93
C VAL A 63 -4.59 6.54 -9.63
N SER A 64 -4.47 5.28 -10.04
CA SER A 64 -5.60 4.53 -10.57
C SER A 64 -6.49 4.03 -9.42
N VAL A 65 -7.74 4.46 -9.34
CA VAL A 65 -8.69 3.97 -8.30
C VAL A 65 -9.33 2.63 -8.67
N LYS A 66 -9.21 2.22 -9.94
CA LYS A 66 -9.66 0.94 -10.48
C LYS A 66 -8.68 0.44 -11.54
N ALA A 67 -8.86 -0.78 -12.02
CA ALA A 67 -8.03 -1.30 -13.12
C ALA A 67 -8.31 -0.51 -14.41
N ILE A 68 -7.24 -0.04 -15.06
CA ILE A 68 -7.28 0.70 -16.32
C ILE A 68 -6.63 -0.15 -17.40
N LYS A 69 -7.30 -0.29 -18.55
CA LYS A 69 -6.79 -1.05 -19.68
C LYS A 69 -6.03 -0.17 -20.66
N ALA A 70 -5.03 -0.75 -21.32
CA ALA A 70 -4.35 -0.11 -22.44
C ALA A 70 -5.37 0.40 -23.47
N GLY A 71 -5.10 1.58 -24.02
CA GLY A 71 -5.96 2.30 -24.95
C GLY A 71 -7.10 3.08 -24.30
N SER A 72 -7.32 2.95 -22.99
CA SER A 72 -8.36 3.73 -22.29
C SER A 72 -8.06 5.22 -22.33
N VAL A 73 -9.11 6.02 -22.47
CA VAL A 73 -8.99 7.48 -22.42
C VAL A 73 -8.61 7.90 -21.01
N PHE A 74 -7.44 8.53 -20.88
CA PHE A 74 -7.06 9.18 -19.64
C PHE A 74 -7.92 10.43 -19.44
N SER A 75 -8.50 10.55 -18.25
CA SER A 75 -9.28 11.69 -17.84
C SER A 75 -9.08 11.87 -16.34
N SER A 76 -8.97 13.10 -15.86
CA SER A 76 -8.92 13.40 -14.43
C SER A 76 -10.29 13.76 -13.86
N ARG A 77 -11.37 13.55 -14.63
CA ARG A 77 -12.73 13.81 -14.17
C ARG A 77 -13.15 12.72 -13.18
N GLU A 78 -14.07 13.08 -12.30
CA GLU A 78 -14.67 12.15 -11.35
C GLU A 78 -15.26 10.92 -12.07
N GLY A 79 -14.97 9.71 -11.56
CA GLY A 79 -15.41 8.44 -12.16
C GLY A 79 -14.55 7.90 -13.33
N SER A 80 -13.57 8.67 -13.83
CA SER A 80 -12.64 8.25 -14.90
C SER A 80 -11.81 7.02 -14.55
N GLY A 81 -11.54 6.81 -13.25
CA GLY A 81 -10.61 5.80 -12.76
C GLY A 81 -9.23 6.35 -12.42
N TRP A 82 -8.96 7.64 -12.69
CA TRP A 82 -7.76 8.33 -12.26
C TRP A 82 -8.10 9.45 -11.29
N GLU A 83 -7.35 9.52 -10.20
CA GLU A 83 -7.48 10.58 -9.19
C GLU A 83 -6.13 11.30 -9.05
N ARG A 84 -6.18 12.64 -8.99
CA ARG A 84 -4.96 13.44 -8.86
C ARG A 84 -4.51 13.48 -7.41
N VAL A 85 -3.22 13.22 -7.17
CA VAL A 85 -2.61 13.18 -5.84
C VAL A 85 -1.75 14.41 -5.58
N LEU A 86 -1.03 14.91 -6.59
CA LEU A 86 -0.15 16.08 -6.55
C LEU A 86 -0.29 16.91 -7.83
#